data_AF-A0A927WP47-F1
#
_entry.id   AF-A0A927WP47-F1
#
_cell.length_a   1.000
_cell.length_b   1.000
_cell.length_c   1.000
_cell.angle_alpha   90.00
_cell.angle_beta   90.00
_cell.angle_gamma   90.00
#
_symmetry.space_group_name_H-M   'P 1'
#
loop_
_entity.id
_entity.type
_entity.pdbx_description
1 polymer ?
#
loop_
_entity_poly.entity_id
_entity_poly.type
_entity_poly.pdbx_seq_one_letter_code
_entity_poly.pdbx_strand_id
1 'polypeptide(L)'
;MRILRNLTKQELDYYTSQPTAKKLNERIKRDGITVPAQNAETPAKYSTTEDEVDISATGYELQQANKEKASHEKTEKSRIDFSVFRQGDSNKFVISFGNAAMVSRAVKQGYIEVEGQRIDLSDEVKKQLLATSKQIQDKKKGVSLHNFLLHEAANARQSSDAMKEANDKMSRAMQTASRIMHGRKVSPADEKELMEFNKDLYAMAKSAAALEQHRRKRDDKEDEKISADNEAARAREAEPKDYSVEEMPMPTDETQMTVSLDGEMGQVIDVSAGKDV
;
A
#
# COMPACT_ATOMS: atom_id res chain seq x y z
N MET A 1 -14.84 2.22 -21.25
CA MET A 1 -15.86 1.71 -20.29
C MET A 1 -17.07 2.64 -20.33
N ARG A 2 -18.23 2.16 -20.81
CA ARG A 2 -19.49 2.94 -20.76
C ARG A 2 -20.08 2.78 -19.37
N ILE A 3 -20.21 3.90 -18.66
CA ILE A 3 -20.78 3.96 -17.31
C ILE A 3 -22.28 3.68 -17.44
N LEU A 4 -22.76 2.66 -16.72
CA LEU A 4 -24.13 2.19 -16.65
C LEU A 4 -25.05 3.28 -16.10
N ARG A 5 -25.55 4.17 -16.94
CA ARG A 5 -26.66 5.07 -16.60
C ARG A 5 -27.82 4.70 -17.52
N ASN A 6 -28.77 3.96 -16.95
CA ASN A 6 -30.08 3.59 -17.49
C ASN A 6 -30.10 2.32 -18.37
N LEU A 7 -30.06 1.14 -17.74
CA LEU A 7 -30.46 -0.12 -18.39
C LEU A 7 -31.99 -0.18 -18.55
N THR A 8 -32.44 -0.58 -19.73
CA THR A 8 -33.86 -0.88 -19.98
C THR A 8 -34.24 -2.25 -19.40
N LYS A 9 -35.52 -2.49 -19.09
CA LYS A 9 -35.99 -3.78 -18.53
C LYS A 9 -35.63 -4.98 -19.42
N GLN A 10 -35.66 -4.81 -20.75
CA GLN A 10 -35.28 -5.85 -21.71
C GLN A 10 -33.80 -6.22 -21.64
N GLU A 11 -32.93 -5.23 -21.41
CA GLU A 11 -31.49 -5.50 -21.24
C GLU A 11 -31.22 -6.23 -19.92
N LEU A 12 -31.95 -5.89 -18.86
CA LEU A 12 -31.85 -6.59 -17.56
C LEU A 12 -32.25 -8.07 -17.68
N ASP A 13 -33.31 -8.38 -18.43
CA ASP A 13 -33.74 -9.75 -18.69
C ASP A 13 -32.72 -10.53 -19.53
N TYR A 14 -32.07 -9.85 -20.49
CA TYR A 14 -30.97 -10.43 -21.26
C TYR A 14 -29.78 -10.80 -20.36
N TYR A 15 -29.37 -9.93 -19.43
CA TYR A 15 -28.24 -10.22 -18.53
C TYR A 15 -28.56 -11.28 -17.47
N THR A 16 -29.80 -11.33 -16.97
CA THR A 16 -30.22 -12.33 -15.97
C THR A 16 -30.46 -13.71 -16.57
N SER A 17 -30.73 -13.81 -17.87
CA SER A 17 -30.88 -15.09 -18.58
C SER A 17 -29.55 -15.75 -18.96
N GLN A 18 -28.42 -15.05 -18.81
CA GLN A 18 -27.11 -15.63 -19.11
C GLN A 18 -26.76 -16.80 -18.17
N PRO A 19 -26.12 -17.86 -18.69
CA PRO A 19 -25.80 -19.07 -17.91
C PRO A 19 -24.85 -18.80 -16.74
N THR A 20 -24.01 -17.77 -16.84
CA THR A 20 -23.14 -17.26 -15.77
C THR A 20 -23.93 -16.62 -14.64
N ALA A 21 -24.93 -15.79 -14.95
CA ALA A 21 -25.81 -15.17 -13.95
C ALA A 21 -26.67 -16.23 -13.22
N LYS A 22 -27.16 -17.25 -13.95
CA LYS A 22 -27.85 -18.41 -13.34
C LYS A 22 -26.98 -19.17 -12.35
N LYS A 23 -25.73 -19.48 -12.73
CA LYS A 23 -24.78 -20.18 -11.85
C LYS A 23 -24.41 -19.36 -10.61
N LEU A 24 -24.30 -18.04 -10.75
CA LEU A 24 -24.07 -17.14 -9.62
C LEU A 24 -25.29 -17.13 -8.67
N ASN A 25 -26.50 -17.08 -9.22
CA ASN A 25 -27.73 -17.10 -8.44
C ASN A 25 -27.95 -18.44 -7.72
N GLU A 26 -27.58 -19.56 -8.35
CA GLU A 26 -27.58 -20.88 -7.70
C GLU A 26 -26.54 -21.02 -6.59
N ARG A 27 -25.35 -20.40 -6.73
CA ARG A 27 -24.36 -20.33 -5.63
C ARG A 27 -24.88 -19.48 -4.48
N ILE A 28 -25.45 -18.31 -4.76
CA ILE A 28 -26.04 -17.42 -3.74
C ILE A 28 -27.15 -18.14 -2.95
N LYS A 29 -27.99 -18.93 -3.63
CA LYS A 29 -29.01 -19.77 -2.97
C LYS A 29 -28.43 -20.92 -2.15
N ARG A 30 -27.27 -21.47 -2.53
CA ARG A 30 -26.58 -22.56 -1.82
C ARG A 30 -25.82 -22.05 -0.58
N ASP A 31 -25.21 -20.88 -0.69
CA ASP A 31 -24.34 -20.28 0.33
C ASP A 31 -25.11 -19.40 1.33
N GLY A 32 -26.45 -19.52 1.35
CA GLY A 32 -27.30 -18.97 2.41
C GLY A 32 -27.50 -17.45 2.43
N ILE A 33 -27.07 -16.72 1.40
CA ILE A 33 -27.36 -15.28 1.31
C ILE A 33 -28.71 -15.09 0.61
N THR A 34 -29.77 -15.08 1.41
CA THR A 34 -31.12 -14.79 0.92
C THR A 34 -31.22 -13.29 0.62
N VAL A 35 -31.27 -12.91 -0.65
CA VAL A 35 -31.66 -11.55 -1.06
C VAL A 35 -33.19 -11.51 -1.04
N PRO A 36 -33.83 -10.75 -0.14
CA PRO A 36 -35.28 -10.70 -0.09
C PRO A 36 -35.82 -10.01 -1.35
N ALA A 37 -36.83 -10.61 -1.97
CA ALA A 37 -37.60 -9.96 -3.02
C ALA A 37 -38.30 -8.74 -2.43
N GLN A 38 -38.22 -7.60 -3.13
CA GLN A 38 -39.02 -6.42 -2.81
C GLN A 38 -40.49 -6.84 -2.80
N ASN A 39 -41.16 -6.57 -1.67
CA ASN A 39 -42.58 -6.81 -1.38
C ASN A 39 -42.89 -8.16 -0.71
N ALA A 40 -42.54 -8.29 0.57
CA ALA A 40 -43.40 -8.93 1.56
C ALA A 40 -42.96 -8.50 2.97
N GLU A 41 -43.88 -7.88 3.70
CA GLU A 41 -43.73 -7.56 5.12
C GLU A 41 -43.57 -8.86 5.92
N THR A 42 -42.36 -9.12 6.42
CA THR A 42 -42.14 -10.02 7.55
C THR A 42 -40.76 -9.71 8.15
N PRO A 43 -40.67 -9.39 9.46
CA PRO A 43 -39.42 -8.95 10.06
C PRO A 43 -38.45 -10.13 10.13
N ALA A 44 -37.36 -10.03 9.36
CA ALA A 44 -36.23 -10.95 9.46
C ALA A 44 -35.64 -10.86 10.88
N LYS A 45 -35.51 -12.01 11.55
CA LYS A 45 -34.75 -12.12 12.80
C LYS A 45 -33.27 -11.90 12.49
N TYR A 46 -32.79 -10.70 12.73
CA TYR A 46 -31.37 -10.39 12.79
C TYR A 46 -30.76 -11.11 13.99
N SER A 47 -29.57 -11.70 13.82
CA SER A 47 -28.74 -12.09 14.95
C SER A 47 -28.42 -10.81 15.74
N THR A 48 -28.97 -10.68 16.94
CA THR A 48 -28.69 -9.61 17.90
C THR A 48 -27.38 -9.86 18.62
N THR A 49 -26.35 -10.27 17.89
CA THR A 49 -24.98 -10.27 18.40
C THR A 49 -24.41 -8.92 18.02
N GLU A 50 -24.60 -7.94 18.89
CA GLU A 50 -23.76 -6.75 18.90
C GLU A 50 -22.32 -7.24 19.08
N ASP A 51 -21.46 -6.93 18.11
CA ASP A 51 -20.03 -7.20 18.22
C ASP A 51 -19.48 -6.14 19.19
N GLU A 52 -19.60 -6.43 20.48
CA GLU A 52 -19.19 -5.53 21.56
C GLU A 52 -17.65 -5.59 21.64
N VAL A 53 -17.01 -4.56 21.09
CA VAL A 53 -15.58 -4.32 21.29
C VAL A 53 -15.36 -3.86 22.73
N ASP A 54 -15.13 -4.81 23.63
CA ASP A 54 -14.75 -4.52 25.01
C ASP A 54 -13.38 -3.84 25.05
N ILE A 55 -13.38 -2.56 25.43
CA ILE A 55 -12.15 -1.86 25.79
C ILE A 55 -11.73 -2.45 27.14
N SER A 56 -10.55 -3.09 27.20
CA SER A 56 -10.02 -3.60 28.47
C SER A 56 -10.03 -2.51 29.53
N ALA A 57 -10.19 -2.86 30.81
CA ALA A 57 -10.14 -1.89 31.91
C ALA A 57 -8.87 -1.00 31.84
N THR A 58 -7.75 -1.59 31.41
CA THR A 58 -6.49 -0.89 31.13
C THR A 58 -6.59 0.12 29.98
N GLY A 59 -7.35 -0.19 28.92
CA GLY A 59 -7.63 0.73 27.82
C GLY A 59 -8.54 1.90 28.25
N TYR A 60 -9.49 1.65 29.14
CA TYR A 60 -10.35 2.69 29.71
C TYR A 60 -9.57 3.66 30.60
N GLU A 61 -8.68 3.13 31.44
CA GLU A 61 -7.78 3.93 32.27
C GLU A 61 -6.80 4.76 31.43
N LEU A 62 -6.22 4.17 30.37
CA LEU A 62 -5.37 4.92 29.42
C LEU A 62 -6.14 6.03 28.70
N GLN A 63 -7.41 5.79 28.32
CA GLN A 63 -8.23 6.80 27.68
C GLN A 63 -8.60 7.93 28.63
N GLN A 64 -8.91 7.61 29.90
CA GLN A 64 -9.22 8.62 30.91
C GLN A 64 -7.97 9.40 31.33
N ALA A 65 -6.83 8.73 31.53
CA ALA A 65 -5.55 9.40 31.78
C ALA A 65 -5.14 10.33 30.62
N ASN A 66 -5.42 9.94 29.37
CA ASN A 66 -5.20 10.81 28.21
C ASN A 66 -6.21 11.97 28.13
N LYS A 67 -7.47 11.76 28.54
CA LYS A 67 -8.47 12.84 28.64
C LYS A 67 -8.15 13.83 29.77
N GLU A 68 -7.66 13.34 30.91
CA GLU A 68 -7.25 14.17 32.04
C GLU A 68 -5.99 14.98 31.72
N LYS A 69 -5.00 14.36 31.04
CA LYS A 69 -3.84 15.08 30.46
C LYS A 69 -4.27 16.15 29.45
N ALA A 70 -5.26 15.87 28.60
CA ALA A 70 -5.81 16.84 27.66
C ALA A 70 -6.67 17.94 28.32
N SER A 71 -7.10 17.75 29.57
CA SER A 71 -7.93 18.72 30.31
C SER A 71 -7.12 19.68 31.17
N HIS A 72 -5.91 19.30 31.61
CA HIS A 72 -4.99 20.18 32.33
C HIS A 72 -4.20 21.15 31.42
N GLU A 73 -4.26 20.98 30.09
CA GLU A 73 -3.62 21.86 29.11
C GLU A 73 -4.51 23.03 28.64
N LYS A 74 -5.65 23.29 29.30
CA LYS A 74 -6.57 24.39 28.91
C LYS A 74 -6.25 25.75 29.55
N THR A 75 -5.10 25.92 30.18
CA THR A 75 -4.68 27.23 30.72
C THR A 75 -3.20 27.52 30.52
N GLU A 76 -2.62 27.02 29.45
CA GLU A 76 -1.44 27.66 28.86
C GLU A 76 -1.87 28.17 27.50
N LYS A 77 -1.70 29.48 27.25
CA LYS A 77 -1.74 30.01 25.89
C LYS A 77 -0.72 29.17 25.13
N SER A 78 -1.15 28.26 24.28
CA SER A 78 -0.29 27.32 23.56
C SER A 78 0.83 28.10 22.88
N ARG A 79 2.00 28.12 23.50
CA ARG A 79 3.18 28.76 22.95
C ARG A 79 3.50 27.94 21.70
N ILE A 80 3.48 28.56 20.53
CA ILE A 80 3.90 27.84 19.32
C ILE A 80 5.39 27.64 19.50
N ASP A 81 5.83 26.40 19.71
CA ASP A 81 7.26 26.07 19.73
C ASP A 81 7.75 26.07 18.28
N PHE A 82 8.36 27.17 17.87
CA PHE A 82 9.10 27.30 16.61
C PHE A 82 10.60 27.34 16.92
N SER A 83 11.42 26.79 16.04
CA SER A 83 12.87 26.88 16.19
C SER A 83 13.32 28.28 15.81
N VAL A 84 14.00 28.95 16.74
CA VAL A 84 14.54 30.30 16.54
C VAL A 84 16.05 30.22 16.55
N PHE A 85 16.68 30.70 15.49
CA PHE A 85 18.12 30.79 15.37
C PHE A 85 18.56 32.24 15.27
N ARG A 86 19.49 32.67 16.12
CA ARG A 86 20.07 34.01 16.01
C ARG A 86 21.11 34.04 14.89
N GLN A 87 20.95 34.98 13.97
CA GLN A 87 21.86 35.15 12.83
C GLN A 87 23.05 36.03 13.23
N GLY A 88 24.11 35.41 13.77
CA GLY A 88 25.35 36.08 14.17
C GLY A 88 25.18 37.08 15.33
N ASP A 89 25.98 38.15 15.35
CA ASP A 89 25.95 39.17 16.40
C ASP A 89 24.76 40.15 16.28
N SER A 90 24.07 40.14 15.14
CA SER A 90 22.94 41.05 14.88
C SER A 90 21.66 40.65 15.62
N ASN A 91 20.75 41.60 15.83
CA ASN A 91 19.43 41.37 16.45
C ASN A 91 18.45 40.71 15.44
N LYS A 92 18.97 39.83 14.59
CA LYS A 92 18.24 39.12 13.54
C LYS A 92 18.02 37.67 13.93
N PHE A 93 16.80 37.18 13.74
CA PHE A 93 16.37 35.86 14.12
C PHE A 93 15.73 35.16 12.91
N VAL A 94 16.12 33.93 12.66
CA VAL A 94 15.51 33.04 11.67
C VAL A 94 14.59 32.09 12.41
N ILE A 95 13.31 32.14 12.09
CA ILE A 95 12.29 31.25 12.62
C ILE A 95 12.04 30.16 11.59
N SER A 96 12.27 28.89 11.94
CA SER A 96 11.89 27.76 11.09
C SER A 96 10.58 27.13 11.54
N PHE A 97 9.73 26.83 10.57
CA PHE A 97 8.48 26.13 10.77
C PHE A 97 8.57 24.70 10.21
N GLY A 98 8.79 23.72 11.10
CA GLY A 98 8.95 22.32 10.72
C GLY A 98 7.74 21.66 10.05
N ASN A 99 6.55 22.28 10.16
CA ASN A 99 5.35 21.81 9.47
C ASN A 99 4.44 22.96 9.06
N ALA A 100 3.71 22.80 7.96
CA ALA A 100 2.66 23.73 7.54
C ALA A 100 1.56 23.92 8.58
N ALA A 101 1.36 22.97 9.49
CA ALA A 101 0.48 23.15 10.65
C ALA A 101 0.95 24.29 11.56
N MET A 102 2.26 24.43 11.76
CA MET A 102 2.85 25.54 12.55
C MET A 102 2.66 26.87 11.83
N VAL A 103 2.92 26.90 10.51
CA VAL A 103 2.67 28.08 9.67
C VAL A 103 1.20 28.51 9.76
N SER A 104 0.28 27.57 9.62
CA SER A 104 -1.16 27.84 9.71
C SER A 104 -1.58 28.37 11.09
N ARG A 105 -0.95 27.88 12.17
CA ARG A 105 -1.19 28.38 13.54
C ARG A 105 -0.66 29.80 13.70
N ALA A 106 0.57 30.07 13.26
CA ALA A 106 1.17 31.40 13.32
C ALA A 106 0.34 32.45 12.54
N VAL A 107 -0.13 32.09 11.33
CA VAL A 107 -1.01 32.94 10.52
C VAL A 107 -2.34 33.21 11.21
N LYS A 108 -2.93 32.21 11.88
CA LYS A 108 -4.18 32.36 12.66
C LYS A 108 -3.99 33.22 13.90
N GLN A 109 -2.86 33.09 14.59
CA GLN A 109 -2.53 33.93 15.74
C GLN A 109 -2.26 35.37 15.31
N GLY A 110 -1.70 35.57 14.11
CA GLY A 110 -1.47 36.88 13.51
C GLY A 110 -0.27 37.62 14.08
N TYR A 111 0.43 37.04 15.07
CA TYR A 111 1.66 37.54 15.64
C TYR A 111 2.56 36.38 16.06
N ILE A 112 3.84 36.68 16.25
CA ILE A 112 4.84 35.75 16.79
C ILE A 112 5.61 36.48 17.89
N GLU A 113 5.98 35.78 18.95
CA GLU A 113 6.74 36.34 20.07
C GLU A 113 8.17 35.80 20.04
N VAL A 114 9.15 36.65 19.76
CA VAL A 114 10.57 36.28 19.73
C VAL A 114 11.26 37.00 20.88
N GLU A 115 11.93 36.26 21.77
CA GLU A 115 12.65 36.81 22.93
C GLU A 115 11.78 37.76 23.81
N GLY A 116 10.47 37.50 23.89
CA GLY A 116 9.52 38.32 24.65
C GLY A 116 8.99 39.56 23.92
N GLN A 117 9.45 39.83 22.69
CA GLN A 117 8.94 40.92 21.85
C GLN A 117 7.93 40.39 20.82
N ARG A 118 6.73 40.97 20.82
CA ARG A 118 5.67 40.62 19.87
C ARG A 118 5.92 41.27 18.51
N ILE A 119 5.91 40.46 17.46
CA ILE A 119 5.96 40.87 16.06
C ILE A 119 4.61 40.53 15.42
N ASP A 120 3.87 41.55 14.99
CA ASP A 120 2.63 41.35 14.24
C ASP A 120 2.93 40.97 12.78
N LEU A 121 2.22 39.96 12.28
CA LEU A 121 2.35 39.49 10.90
C LEU A 121 1.43 40.33 10.01
N SER A 122 2.01 41.02 9.02
CA SER A 122 1.23 41.69 7.99
C SER A 122 0.51 40.68 7.08
N ASP A 123 -0.55 41.12 6.40
CA ASP A 123 -1.32 40.22 5.53
C ASP A 123 -0.51 39.70 4.34
N GLU A 124 0.47 40.48 3.87
CA GLU A 124 1.42 40.06 2.84
C GLU A 124 2.33 38.93 3.35
N VAL A 125 2.88 39.06 4.56
CA VAL A 125 3.73 38.04 5.19
C VAL A 125 2.94 36.75 5.41
N LYS A 126 1.68 36.84 5.90
CA LYS A 126 0.80 35.68 6.05
C LYS A 126 0.60 34.95 4.72
N LYS A 127 0.37 35.70 3.64
CA LYS A 127 0.18 35.13 2.30
C LYS A 127 1.45 34.46 1.79
N GLN A 128 2.62 35.06 1.98
CA GLN A 128 3.92 34.49 1.61
C GLN A 128 4.22 33.21 2.39
N LEU A 129 4.01 33.21 3.71
CA LEU A 129 4.16 32.03 4.56
C LEU A 129 3.29 30.86 4.08
N LEU A 130 2.01 31.12 3.79
CA LEU A 130 1.11 30.11 3.25
C LEU A 130 1.54 29.62 1.86
N ALA A 131 1.96 30.52 0.97
CA ALA A 131 2.41 30.15 -0.36
C ALA A 131 3.68 29.28 -0.33
N THR A 132 4.69 29.70 0.43
CA THR A 132 5.95 28.96 0.61
C THR A 132 5.70 27.59 1.25
N SER A 133 4.89 27.53 2.32
CA SER A 133 4.55 26.26 2.97
C SER A 133 3.83 25.30 2.02
N LYS A 134 2.91 25.81 1.19
CA LYS A 134 2.21 25.01 0.18
C LYS A 134 3.17 24.47 -0.88
N GLN A 135 4.08 25.29 -1.39
CA GLN A 135 5.09 24.85 -2.35
C GLN A 135 5.98 23.74 -1.80
N ILE A 136 6.44 23.86 -0.56
CA ILE A 136 7.24 22.83 0.11
C ILE A 136 6.41 21.55 0.29
N GLN A 137 5.15 21.67 0.72
CA GLN A 137 4.27 20.51 0.84
C GLN A 137 4.04 19.81 -0.50
N ASP A 138 3.80 20.57 -1.56
CA ASP A 138 3.55 20.01 -2.89
C ASP A 138 4.80 19.31 -3.44
N LYS A 139 6.00 19.88 -3.19
CA LYS A 139 7.28 19.21 -3.48
C LYS A 139 7.46 17.91 -2.69
N LYS A 140 7.25 17.94 -1.37
CA LYS A 140 7.36 16.74 -0.50
C LYS A 140 6.37 15.65 -0.94
N LYS A 141 5.13 16.02 -1.27
CA LYS A 141 4.13 15.09 -1.81
C LYS A 141 4.52 14.52 -3.16
N GLY A 142 5.07 15.35 -4.06
CA GLY A 142 5.53 14.91 -5.38
C GLY A 142 6.64 13.86 -5.28
N VAL A 143 7.65 14.09 -4.43
CA VAL A 143 8.74 13.13 -4.19
C VAL A 143 8.23 11.86 -3.51
N SER A 144 7.39 11.99 -2.48
CA SER A 144 6.80 10.84 -1.79
C SER A 144 5.96 9.97 -2.71
N LEU A 145 5.13 10.58 -3.57
CA LEU A 145 4.34 9.86 -4.56
C LEU A 145 5.24 9.16 -5.58
N HIS A 146 6.31 9.82 -6.03
CA HIS A 146 7.25 9.23 -6.96
C HIS A 146 7.92 7.98 -6.36
N ASN A 147 8.47 8.07 -5.15
CA ASN A 147 9.10 6.93 -4.48
C ASN A 147 8.09 5.80 -4.24
N PHE A 148 6.86 6.14 -3.83
CA PHE A 148 5.79 5.16 -3.67
C PHE A 148 5.51 4.39 -4.97
N LEU A 149 5.39 5.09 -6.10
CA LEU A 149 5.17 4.45 -7.40
C LEU A 149 6.35 3.57 -7.83
N LEU A 150 7.59 3.95 -7.51
CA LEU A 150 8.76 3.11 -7.77
C LEU A 150 8.67 1.79 -6.99
N HIS A 151 8.33 1.86 -5.70
CA HIS A 151 8.11 0.67 -4.87
C HIS A 151 6.96 -0.19 -5.35
N GLU A 152 5.83 0.41 -5.72
CA GLU A 152 4.71 -0.35 -6.30
C GLU A 152 5.10 -1.04 -7.60
N ALA A 153 5.87 -0.38 -8.47
CA ALA A 153 6.36 -0.97 -9.71
C ALA A 153 7.35 -2.12 -9.45
N ALA A 154 8.25 -1.99 -8.48
CA ALA A 154 9.17 -3.04 -8.08
C ALA A 154 8.43 -4.25 -7.48
N ASN A 155 7.47 -4.01 -6.59
CA ASN A 155 6.61 -5.04 -6.03
C ASN A 155 5.78 -5.74 -7.11
N ALA A 156 5.25 -5.00 -8.08
CA ALA A 156 4.54 -5.57 -9.21
C ALA A 156 5.46 -6.47 -10.06
N ARG A 157 6.70 -6.05 -10.34
CA ARG A 157 7.70 -6.88 -11.03
C ARG A 157 8.01 -8.16 -10.24
N GLN A 158 8.27 -8.04 -8.95
CA GLN A 158 8.53 -9.18 -8.07
C GLN A 158 7.35 -10.16 -8.05
N SER A 159 6.12 -9.65 -7.91
CA SER A 159 4.91 -10.49 -7.94
C SER A 159 4.70 -11.16 -9.30
N SER A 160 4.98 -10.45 -10.40
CA SER A 160 4.85 -10.98 -11.75
C SER A 160 5.87 -12.10 -11.98
N ASP A 161 7.10 -11.91 -11.54
CA ASP A 161 8.16 -12.91 -11.63
C ASP A 161 7.87 -14.13 -10.76
N ALA A 162 7.36 -13.92 -9.54
CA ALA A 162 6.94 -15.01 -8.66
C ALA A 162 5.76 -15.81 -9.24
N MET A 163 4.76 -15.12 -9.82
CA MET A 163 3.65 -15.78 -10.52
C MET A 163 4.12 -16.55 -11.75
N LYS A 164 5.04 -15.97 -12.53
CA LYS A 164 5.63 -16.64 -13.69
C LYS A 164 6.37 -17.90 -13.27
N GLU A 165 7.24 -17.82 -12.26
CA GLU A 165 7.99 -18.96 -11.75
C GLU A 165 7.06 -20.03 -11.16
N ALA A 166 6.02 -19.65 -10.44
CA ALA A 166 5.02 -20.59 -9.93
C ALA A 166 4.27 -21.29 -11.07
N ASN A 167 3.90 -20.56 -12.12
CA ASN A 167 3.25 -21.13 -13.30
C ASN A 167 4.19 -22.06 -14.09
N ASP A 168 5.46 -21.68 -14.22
CA ASP A 168 6.47 -22.48 -14.91
C ASP A 168 6.72 -23.80 -14.14
N LYS A 169 6.86 -23.74 -12.80
CA LYS A 169 6.93 -24.92 -11.92
C LYS A 169 5.69 -25.81 -12.03
N MET A 170 4.50 -25.22 -12.00
CA MET A 170 3.25 -25.97 -12.18
C MET A 170 3.20 -26.67 -13.55
N SER A 171 3.57 -25.96 -14.62
CA SER A 171 3.62 -26.51 -15.99
C SER A 171 4.60 -27.68 -16.09
N ARG A 172 5.82 -27.51 -15.55
CA ARG A 172 6.84 -28.58 -15.48
C ARG A 172 6.33 -29.78 -14.70
N ALA A 173 5.76 -29.58 -13.52
CA ALA A 173 5.22 -30.66 -12.69
C ALA A 173 4.11 -31.44 -13.44
N MET A 174 3.19 -30.74 -14.11
CA MET A 174 2.12 -31.38 -14.90
C MET A 174 2.69 -32.15 -16.10
N GLN A 175 3.68 -31.59 -16.80
CA GLN A 175 4.35 -32.27 -17.90
C GLN A 175 5.07 -33.53 -17.41
N THR A 176 5.76 -33.46 -16.28
CA THR A 176 6.43 -34.59 -15.65
C THR A 176 5.43 -35.67 -15.21
N ALA A 177 4.34 -35.30 -14.55
CA ALA A 177 3.29 -36.24 -14.16
C ALA A 177 2.70 -36.96 -15.38
N SER A 178 2.39 -36.22 -16.45
CA SER A 178 1.93 -36.79 -17.71
C SER A 178 2.95 -37.75 -18.32
N ARG A 179 4.25 -37.40 -18.30
CA ARG A 179 5.31 -38.28 -18.79
C ARG A 179 5.38 -39.58 -17.99
N ILE A 180 5.33 -39.51 -16.66
CA ILE A 180 5.31 -40.69 -15.79
C ILE A 180 4.07 -41.55 -16.08
N MET A 181 2.87 -40.94 -16.16
CA MET A 181 1.62 -41.66 -16.45
C MET A 181 1.67 -42.47 -17.74
N HIS A 182 2.34 -41.94 -18.76
CA HIS A 182 2.51 -42.61 -20.07
C HIS A 182 3.72 -43.55 -20.12
N GLY A 183 4.38 -43.84 -18.99
CA GLY A 183 5.55 -44.70 -18.91
C GLY A 183 6.81 -44.14 -19.59
N ARG A 184 6.86 -42.81 -19.80
CA ARG A 184 8.01 -42.12 -20.44
C ARG A 184 9.14 -41.93 -19.44
N LYS A 185 10.37 -41.81 -19.96
CA LYS A 185 11.58 -41.56 -19.15
C LYS A 185 11.51 -40.14 -18.58
N VAL A 186 11.83 -39.98 -17.30
CA VAL A 186 11.87 -38.69 -16.58
C VAL A 186 13.15 -38.63 -15.75
N SER A 187 13.74 -37.44 -15.61
CA SER A 187 14.94 -37.26 -14.78
C SER A 187 14.60 -37.33 -13.28
N PRO A 188 15.52 -37.78 -12.40
CA PRO A 188 15.30 -37.81 -10.95
C PRO A 188 14.98 -36.43 -10.36
N ALA A 189 15.53 -35.36 -10.96
CA ALA A 189 15.29 -34.00 -10.52
C ALA A 189 13.86 -33.53 -10.84
N ASP A 190 13.33 -33.89 -12.01
CA ASP A 190 11.94 -33.60 -12.38
C ASP A 190 10.94 -34.41 -11.54
N GLU A 191 11.26 -35.67 -11.20
CA GLU A 191 10.45 -36.47 -10.26
C GLU A 191 10.42 -35.86 -8.86
N LYS A 192 11.56 -35.37 -8.38
CA LYS A 192 11.67 -34.68 -7.09
C LYS A 192 10.85 -33.40 -7.08
N GLU A 193 10.93 -32.58 -8.13
CA GLU A 193 10.15 -31.35 -8.27
C GLU A 193 8.64 -31.64 -8.27
N LEU A 194 8.18 -32.67 -9.00
CA LEU A 194 6.78 -33.10 -8.96
C LEU A 194 6.36 -33.55 -7.55
N MET A 195 7.21 -34.29 -6.85
CA MET A 195 6.93 -34.75 -5.49
C MET A 195 6.84 -33.58 -4.49
N GLU A 196 7.69 -32.57 -4.63
CA GLU A 196 7.65 -31.34 -3.83
C GLU A 196 6.43 -30.49 -4.15
N PHE A 197 6.03 -30.43 -5.43
CA PHE A 197 4.84 -29.69 -5.86
C PHE A 197 3.54 -30.36 -5.42
N ASN A 198 3.38 -31.67 -5.68
CA ASN A 198 2.19 -32.44 -5.30
C ASN A 198 2.49 -33.96 -5.22
N LYS A 199 2.55 -34.48 -3.98
CA LYS A 199 2.80 -35.89 -3.68
C LYS A 199 1.69 -36.83 -4.18
N ASP A 200 0.44 -36.39 -4.13
CA ASP A 200 -0.70 -37.20 -4.58
C ASP A 200 -0.68 -37.36 -6.09
N LEU A 201 -0.35 -36.28 -6.81
CA LEU A 201 -0.19 -36.31 -8.26
C LEU A 201 0.98 -37.23 -8.67
N TYR A 202 2.08 -37.22 -7.92
CA TYR A 202 3.18 -38.16 -8.12
C TYR A 202 2.75 -39.62 -7.94
N ALA A 203 2.05 -39.94 -6.85
CA ALA A 203 1.57 -41.28 -6.55
C ALA A 203 0.58 -41.77 -7.63
N MET A 204 -0.36 -40.91 -8.03
CA MET A 204 -1.28 -41.18 -9.14
C MET A 204 -0.51 -41.48 -10.43
N ALA A 205 0.48 -40.65 -10.76
CA ALA A 205 1.28 -40.83 -11.96
C ALA A 205 2.03 -42.16 -11.98
N LYS A 206 2.67 -42.54 -10.88
CA LYS A 206 3.36 -43.84 -10.74
C LYS A 206 2.40 -45.02 -10.81
N SER A 207 1.22 -44.92 -10.20
CA SER A 207 0.21 -45.97 -10.26
C SER A 207 -0.31 -46.20 -11.69
N ALA A 208 -0.52 -45.12 -12.46
CA ALA A 208 -0.90 -45.19 -13.86
C ALA A 208 0.23 -45.78 -14.73
N ALA A 209 1.48 -45.39 -14.46
CA ALA A 209 2.65 -45.92 -15.17
C ALA A 209 2.77 -47.45 -15.04
N ALA A 210 2.45 -48.00 -13.87
CA ALA A 210 2.49 -49.44 -13.63
C ALA A 210 1.46 -50.22 -14.47
N LEU A 211 0.35 -49.57 -14.84
CA LEU A 211 -0.69 -50.15 -15.70
C LEU A 211 -0.34 -50.03 -17.20
N GLU A 212 0.42 -49.01 -17.58
CA GLU A 212 0.76 -48.68 -18.98
C GLU A 212 2.02 -49.40 -19.51
N GLN A 213 2.74 -50.17 -18.67
CA GLN A 213 4.00 -50.86 -19.02
C GLN A 213 3.93 -51.87 -20.19
N HIS A 214 2.75 -52.06 -20.79
CA HIS A 214 2.53 -52.94 -21.93
C HIS A 214 2.55 -52.26 -23.31
N ARG A 215 2.86 -50.95 -23.41
CA ARG A 215 2.95 -50.24 -24.72
C ARG A 215 4.38 -49.87 -25.14
N ARG A 216 4.57 -49.92 -26.46
CA ARG A 216 5.80 -49.87 -27.27
C ARG A 216 6.94 -48.98 -26.76
N LYS A 217 8.17 -49.46 -26.94
CA LYS A 217 9.43 -48.69 -26.88
C LYS A 217 9.31 -47.42 -27.73
N ARG A 218 9.55 -46.27 -27.13
CA ARG A 218 9.45 -44.94 -27.75
C ARG A 218 10.85 -44.30 -27.77
N ASP A 219 11.06 -43.27 -28.59
CA ASP A 219 12.34 -42.58 -28.69
C ASP A 219 12.61 -41.71 -27.44
N ASP A 220 13.57 -42.13 -26.62
CA ASP A 220 13.94 -41.47 -25.35
C ASP A 220 14.64 -40.11 -25.54
N LYS A 221 15.07 -39.77 -26.76
CA LYS A 221 15.81 -38.54 -27.05
C LYS A 221 15.01 -37.27 -26.77
N GLU A 222 13.70 -37.28 -27.03
CA GLU A 222 12.83 -36.14 -26.74
C GLU A 222 12.66 -35.96 -25.23
N ASP A 223 12.58 -37.06 -24.47
CA ASP A 223 12.47 -37.04 -23.01
C ASP A 223 13.74 -36.49 -22.35
N GLU A 224 14.91 -36.84 -22.88
CA GLU A 224 16.18 -36.28 -22.42
C GLU A 224 16.28 -34.79 -22.70
N LYS A 225 15.86 -34.35 -23.90
CA LYS A 225 15.83 -32.92 -24.26
C LYS A 225 14.91 -32.12 -23.33
N ILE A 226 13.70 -32.61 -23.04
CA ILE A 226 12.76 -31.93 -22.14
C ILE A 226 13.35 -31.81 -20.73
N SER A 227 14.04 -32.86 -20.25
CA SER A 227 14.65 -32.85 -18.92
C SER A 227 15.82 -31.86 -18.84
N ALA A 228 16.63 -31.76 -19.91
CA ALA A 228 17.69 -30.76 -20.01
C ALA A 228 17.14 -29.32 -20.08
N ASP A 229 16.06 -29.12 -20.83
CA ASP A 229 15.36 -27.82 -20.91
C ASP A 229 14.80 -27.41 -19.52
N ASN A 230 14.27 -28.37 -18.75
CA ASN A 230 13.79 -28.15 -17.37
C ASN A 230 14.93 -27.76 -16.41
N GLU A 231 16.08 -28.42 -16.52
CA GLU A 231 17.25 -28.13 -15.70
C GLU A 231 17.82 -26.73 -16.00
N ALA A 232 17.88 -26.36 -17.28
CA ALA A 232 18.26 -25.00 -17.68
C ALA A 232 17.27 -23.94 -17.17
N ALA A 233 15.97 -24.24 -17.14
CA ALA A 233 14.96 -23.36 -16.57
C ALA A 233 15.15 -23.18 -15.06
N ARG A 234 15.40 -24.25 -14.31
CA ARG A 234 15.72 -24.19 -12.86
C ARG A 234 16.97 -23.35 -12.57
N ALA A 235 18.00 -23.46 -13.41
CA ALA A 235 19.22 -22.66 -13.27
C ALA A 235 18.93 -21.16 -13.43
N ARG A 236 18.09 -20.77 -14.41
CA ARG A 236 17.67 -19.37 -14.61
C ARG A 236 16.78 -18.85 -13.49
N GLU A 237 15.91 -19.68 -12.94
CA GLU A 237 15.05 -19.31 -11.79
C GLU A 237 15.86 -19.06 -10.51
N ALA A 238 16.96 -19.78 -10.34
CA ALA A 238 17.85 -19.64 -9.19
C ALA A 238 18.74 -18.39 -9.23
N GLU A 239 18.79 -17.67 -10.36
CA GLU A 239 19.53 -16.42 -10.46
C GLU A 239 18.89 -15.34 -9.57
N PRO A 240 19.67 -14.67 -8.70
CA PRO A 240 19.14 -13.65 -7.82
C PRO A 240 18.62 -12.47 -8.63
N LYS A 241 17.36 -12.10 -8.42
CA LYS A 241 16.72 -10.95 -9.06
C LYS A 241 16.81 -9.74 -8.15
N ASP A 242 17.28 -8.62 -8.70
CA ASP A 242 17.37 -7.35 -7.99
C ASP A 242 16.11 -6.50 -8.26
N TYR A 243 15.35 -6.24 -7.20
CA TYR A 243 14.17 -5.39 -7.21
C TYR A 243 14.39 -4.07 -6.46
N SER A 244 15.65 -3.75 -6.12
CA SER A 244 15.97 -2.49 -5.47
C SER A 244 15.58 -1.29 -6.33
N VAL A 245 15.10 -0.24 -5.67
CA VAL A 245 14.72 1.02 -6.31
C VAL A 245 15.54 2.14 -5.71
N GLU A 246 16.05 3.01 -6.57
CA GLU A 246 16.73 4.23 -6.16
C GLU A 246 15.68 5.30 -5.87
N GLU A 247 15.59 5.69 -4.61
CA GLU A 247 14.64 6.71 -4.16
C GLU A 247 15.19 8.11 -4.36
N MET A 248 14.30 9.03 -4.73
CA MET A 248 14.63 10.45 -4.64
C MET A 248 14.66 10.88 -3.17
N PRO A 249 15.71 11.58 -2.71
CA PRO A 249 15.79 12.02 -1.33
C PRO A 249 14.65 13.01 -1.03
N MET A 250 14.03 12.84 0.14
CA MET A 250 12.96 13.74 0.60
C MET A 250 13.51 15.16 0.76
N PRO A 251 12.79 16.20 0.28
CA PRO A 251 13.22 17.57 0.49
C PRO A 251 13.17 17.89 1.98
N THR A 252 14.26 18.42 2.51
CA THR A 252 14.36 18.84 3.91
C THR A 252 14.01 20.32 4.11
N ASP A 253 13.57 21.00 3.05
CA ASP A 253 13.20 22.40 3.12
C ASP A 253 12.02 22.60 4.08
N GLU A 254 12.11 23.67 4.85
CA GLU A 254 11.12 24.17 5.78
C GLU A 254 10.76 25.61 5.43
N THR A 255 9.60 26.05 5.90
CA THR A 255 9.24 27.46 5.75
C THR A 255 10.02 28.23 6.79
N GLN A 256 10.77 29.24 6.37
CA GLN A 256 11.58 30.08 7.25
C GLN A 256 11.12 31.53 7.14
N MET A 257 11.27 32.25 8.25
CA MET A 257 10.99 33.67 8.33
C MET A 257 12.12 34.38 9.07
N THR A 258 12.68 35.42 8.48
CA THR A 258 13.71 36.24 9.11
C THR A 258 13.10 37.48 9.71
N VAL A 259 13.43 37.78 10.96
CA VAL A 259 12.93 38.92 11.74
C VAL A 259 14.11 39.73 12.27
N SER A 260 14.01 41.07 12.27
CA SER A 260 14.93 41.96 12.97
C SER A 260 14.24 42.63 14.15
N LEU A 261 14.96 42.71 15.28
CA LEU A 261 14.58 43.41 16.50
C LEU A 261 15.38 44.71 16.70
N ASP A 262 15.91 45.32 15.64
CA ASP A 262 16.79 46.50 15.74
C ASP A 262 16.05 47.82 16.08
N GLY A 263 14.71 47.81 16.23
CA GLY A 263 13.87 48.99 16.53
C GLY A 263 12.82 48.77 17.64
N GLU A 264 12.01 49.79 17.95
CA GLU A 264 10.96 49.74 19.00
C GLU A 264 9.90 48.64 18.75
N MET A 265 9.68 48.26 17.48
CA MET A 265 8.85 47.14 17.07
C MET A 265 9.65 46.22 16.14
N GLY A 266 9.65 44.92 16.42
CA GLY A 266 10.28 43.92 15.56
C GLY A 266 9.62 43.84 14.19
N GLN A 267 10.41 43.62 13.13
CA GLN A 267 9.93 43.62 11.75
C GLN A 267 10.35 42.33 11.01
N VAL A 268 9.44 41.80 10.20
CA VAL A 268 9.73 40.68 9.30
C VAL A 268 10.49 41.19 8.08
N ILE A 269 11.66 40.61 7.83
CA ILE A 269 12.57 41.00 6.73
C ILE A 269 12.33 40.15 5.49
N ASP A 270 12.17 38.83 5.67
CA ASP A 270 12.06 37.88 4.57
C ASP A 270 11.28 36.63 4.97
N VAL A 271 10.65 35.99 3.99
CA VAL A 271 10.00 34.68 4.11
C VAL A 271 10.49 33.80 2.96
N SER A 272 11.15 32.70 3.28
CA SER A 272 11.79 31.84 2.29
C SER A 272 11.68 30.35 2.63
N ALA A 273 12.03 29.51 1.66
CA ALA A 273 12.21 28.08 1.88
C ALA A 273 13.70 27.83 2.19
N GLY A 274 14.00 27.28 3.35
CA GLY A 274 15.37 27.03 3.80
C GLY A 274 15.52 25.67 4.44
N LYS A 275 16.76 25.20 4.57
CA LYS A 275 17.06 23.97 5.30
C LYS A 275 17.17 24.28 6.78
N ASP A 276 16.82 23.30 7.62
CA ASP A 276 17.06 23.36 9.06
C ASP A 276 18.50 23.82 9.33
N VAL A 277 18.65 24.82 10.22
CA VAL A 277 19.92 25.48 10.57
C VAL A 277 20.52 24.85 11.81
#